data_AF-A0A847ERS7-F1
#
_entry.id   AF-A0A847ERS7-F1
#
_cell.length_a   1.000
_cell.length_b   1.000
_cell.length_c   1.000
_cell.angle_alpha   90.00
_cell.angle_beta   90.00
_cell.angle_gamma   90.00
#
_symmetry.space_group_name_H-M   'P 1'
#
loop_
_entity.id
_entity.type
_entity.pdbx_description
1 polymer ?
#
loop_
_entity_poly.entity_id
_entity_poly.type
_entity_poly.pdbx_seq_one_letter_code
_entity_poly.pdbx_strand_id
1 'polypeptide(L)'
;MSSALGFRAAASRPDAYAGTMNLSVGRSGDRSRPVRTESAGVLRLMKPLHLDDSGQVAYFVVNPGGAYFSEACRMDVEVLPGASLLLSSQGATRIYRTPRGPAVQEAAFTVGEGAR
;
A
#
# COMPACT_ATOMS: atom_id res chain seq x y z
N MET A 1 -30.81 -19.55 -8.03
CA MET A 1 -30.80 -18.52 -6.96
C MET A 1 -29.37 -18.35 -6.45
N SER A 2 -29.01 -17.11 -6.14
CA SER A 2 -27.68 -16.51 -6.13
C SER A 2 -26.66 -17.05 -5.10
N SER A 3 -25.41 -17.06 -5.55
CA SER A 3 -24.13 -16.92 -4.84
C SER A 3 -24.16 -16.40 -3.40
N ALA A 4 -23.42 -17.09 -2.52
CA ALA A 4 -22.74 -16.49 -1.38
C ALA A 4 -21.24 -16.79 -1.47
N LEU A 5 -20.51 -15.96 -2.23
CA LEU A 5 -19.07 -15.81 -2.07
C LEU A 5 -18.80 -15.46 -0.60
N GLY A 6 -18.01 -16.30 0.07
CA GLY A 6 -17.67 -16.22 1.49
C GLY A 6 -16.81 -15.01 1.83
N PHE A 7 -17.38 -13.81 1.78
CA PHE A 7 -16.81 -12.65 2.44
C PHE A 7 -17.12 -12.74 3.93
N ARG A 8 -16.17 -13.24 4.73
CA ARG A 8 -16.20 -13.00 6.18
C ARG A 8 -16.02 -11.49 6.36
N ALA A 9 -17.01 -10.84 6.97
CA ALA A 9 -16.85 -9.49 7.47
C ALA A 9 -15.65 -9.48 8.44
N ALA A 10 -14.64 -8.65 8.16
CA ALA A 10 -13.54 -8.45 9.08
C ALA A 10 -14.10 -7.89 10.38
N ALA A 11 -13.78 -8.53 11.51
CA ALA A 11 -14.19 -8.07 12.82
C ALA A 11 -13.58 -6.68 13.06
N SER A 12 -14.44 -5.66 13.15
CA SER A 12 -14.06 -4.29 13.47
C SER A 12 -13.59 -4.23 14.92
N ARG A 13 -12.27 -4.24 15.13
CA ARG A 13 -11.69 -3.59 16.31
C ARG A 13 -11.55 -2.11 16.00
N PRO A 14 -11.84 -1.19 16.94
CA PRO A 14 -11.56 0.23 16.76
C PRO A 14 -10.10 0.53 16.39
N ASP A 15 -9.18 -0.42 16.66
CA ASP A 15 -7.73 -0.34 16.37
C ASP A 15 -7.26 -1.22 15.18
N ALA A 16 -8.16 -1.89 14.46
CA ALA A 16 -7.77 -2.71 13.30
C ALA A 16 -7.94 -1.91 12.01
N TYR A 17 -6.82 -1.54 11.37
CA TYR A 17 -6.84 -0.94 10.05
C TYR A 17 -7.61 -1.84 9.06
N ALA A 18 -8.49 -1.24 8.26
CA ALA A 18 -9.19 -1.91 7.16
C ALA A 18 -8.23 -2.35 6.04
N GLY A 19 -7.06 -1.70 5.96
CA GLY A 19 -5.99 -2.10 5.07
C GLY A 19 -4.62 -1.68 5.60
N THR A 20 -3.64 -2.56 5.44
CA THR A 20 -2.24 -2.30 5.82
C THR A 20 -1.33 -2.61 4.65
N MET A 21 -0.27 -1.83 4.48
CA MET A 21 0.78 -2.08 3.50
C MET A 21 2.14 -1.82 4.11
N ASN A 22 3.07 -2.75 3.92
CA ASN A 22 4.47 -2.62 4.29
C ASN A 22 5.34 -2.93 3.07
N LEU A 23 6.17 -1.97 2.69
CA LEU A 23 7.09 -2.10 1.57
C LEU A 23 8.48 -1.60 1.96
N SER A 24 9.48 -2.47 1.92
CA SER A 24 10.89 -2.06 2.01
C SER A 24 11.60 -2.41 0.70
N VAL A 25 12.38 -1.48 0.17
CA VAL A 25 13.17 -1.64 -1.07
C VAL A 25 14.64 -1.40 -0.78
N GLY A 26 15.50 -2.32 -1.25
CA GLY A 26 16.95 -2.25 -1.09
C GLY A 26 17.69 -2.29 -2.42
N ARG A 27 18.94 -1.80 -2.41
CA ARG A 27 19.85 -1.90 -3.56
C ARG A 27 20.46 -3.29 -3.59
N SER A 28 20.48 -3.90 -4.77
CA SER A 28 21.07 -5.21 -5.04
C SER A 28 21.82 -5.16 -6.37
N GLY A 29 23.12 -4.87 -6.29
CA GLY A 29 23.95 -4.57 -7.45
C GLY A 29 23.54 -3.25 -8.12
N ASP A 30 23.23 -3.33 -9.41
CA ASP A 30 22.79 -2.21 -10.25
C ASP A 30 21.28 -1.93 -10.16
N ARG A 31 20.51 -2.78 -9.46
CA ARG A 31 19.04 -2.70 -9.40
C ARG A 31 18.52 -2.60 -7.98
N SER A 32 17.35 -1.98 -7.83
CA SER A 32 16.58 -1.97 -6.60
C SER A 32 15.63 -3.17 -6.58
N ARG A 33 15.49 -3.81 -5.43
CA ARG A 33 14.69 -5.02 -5.23
C ARG A 33 13.87 -4.92 -3.93
N PRO A 34 12.70 -5.57 -3.87
CA PRO A 34 11.95 -5.67 -2.61
C PRO A 34 12.76 -6.46 -1.56
N VAL A 35 12.77 -5.92 -0.35
CA VAL A 35 13.27 -6.58 0.87
C VAL A 35 12.08 -7.12 1.67
N ARG A 36 11.01 -6.34 1.75
CA ARG A 36 9.75 -6.74 2.40
C ARG A 36 8.57 -6.23 1.60
N THR A 37 7.59 -7.09 1.39
CA THR A 37 6.35 -6.77 0.66
C THR A 37 5.18 -7.47 1.31
N GLU A 38 4.36 -6.71 2.00
CA GLU A 38 3.15 -7.23 2.65
C GLU A 38 2.00 -6.24 2.41
N SER A 39 0.84 -6.75 2.07
CA SER A 39 -0.38 -5.94 1.98
C SER A 39 -1.58 -6.79 2.41
N ALA A 40 -2.49 -6.20 3.17
CA ALA A 40 -3.67 -6.87 3.67
C ALA A 40 -4.90 -5.95 3.61
N GLY A 41 -6.08 -6.59 3.62
CA GLY A 41 -7.36 -5.90 3.61
C GLY A 41 -7.60 -5.14 2.30
N VAL A 42 -8.05 -3.90 2.41
CA VAL A 42 -8.37 -3.05 1.25
C VAL A 42 -7.14 -2.53 0.52
N LEU A 43 -5.92 -2.64 1.10
CA LEU A 43 -4.69 -2.26 0.40
C LEU A 43 -4.07 -3.47 -0.30
N ARG A 44 -3.70 -3.30 -1.57
CA ARG A 44 -3.10 -4.33 -2.41
C ARG A 44 -1.86 -3.78 -3.12
N LEU A 45 -0.71 -4.44 -2.94
CA LEU A 45 0.48 -4.21 -3.76
C LEU A 45 0.41 -5.07 -5.03
N MET A 46 0.56 -4.42 -6.19
CA MET A 46 0.68 -5.12 -7.47
C MET A 46 2.12 -5.64 -7.67
N LYS A 47 2.27 -6.56 -8.62
CA LYS A 47 3.58 -7.11 -8.99
C LYS A 47 4.56 -5.97 -9.37
N PRO A 48 5.81 -5.99 -8.88
CA PRO A 48 6.79 -4.98 -9.24
C PRO A 48 7.19 -5.05 -10.71
N LEU A 49 7.56 -3.90 -11.26
CA LEU A 49 8.09 -3.76 -12.62
C LEU A 49 9.37 -2.92 -12.60
N HIS A 50 10.32 -3.20 -13.49
CA HIS A 50 11.38 -2.26 -13.85
C HIS A 50 10.94 -1.63 -15.17
N LEU A 51 10.72 -0.32 -15.18
CA LEU A 51 10.15 0.38 -16.34
C LEU A 51 11.20 0.74 -17.39
N ASP A 52 12.47 0.74 -17.00
CA ASP A 52 13.63 1.02 -17.83
C ASP A 52 14.90 0.37 -17.24
N ASP A 53 16.06 0.69 -17.80
CA ASP A 53 17.37 0.17 -17.38
C ASP A 53 18.01 0.96 -16.22
N SER A 54 17.32 1.93 -15.62
CA SER A 54 17.86 2.71 -14.47
C SER A 54 18.04 1.87 -13.20
N GLY A 55 17.42 0.68 -13.16
CA GLY A 55 17.37 -0.17 -11.98
C GLY A 55 16.40 0.31 -10.89
N GLN A 56 15.56 1.32 -11.15
CA GLN A 56 14.44 1.68 -10.27
C GLN A 56 13.35 0.60 -10.32
N VAL A 57 12.88 0.16 -9.15
CA VAL A 57 11.71 -0.72 -9.07
C VAL A 57 10.45 0.13 -8.96
N ALA A 58 9.41 -0.24 -9.71
CA ALA A 58 8.10 0.40 -9.67
C ALA A 58 7.07 -0.52 -9.00
N TYR A 59 6.32 0.02 -8.06
CA TYR A 59 5.17 -0.61 -7.43
C TYR A 59 3.90 0.21 -7.65
N PHE A 60 2.79 -0.50 -7.84
CA PHE A 60 1.47 0.10 -7.90
C PHE A 60 0.64 -0.36 -6.70
N VAL A 61 0.13 0.60 -5.93
CA VAL A 61 -0.78 0.37 -4.82
C VAL A 61 -2.21 0.57 -5.32
N VAL A 62 -3.08 -0.38 -4.97
CA VAL A 62 -4.51 -0.31 -5.26
C VAL A 62 -5.27 -0.34 -3.95
N ASN A 63 -6.23 0.57 -3.81
CA ASN A 63 -7.28 0.52 -2.80
C ASN A 63 -8.62 0.23 -3.50
N PRO A 64 -8.99 -1.04 -3.73
CA PRO A 64 -10.25 -1.40 -4.36
C PRO A 64 -11.34 -1.26 -3.30
N GLY A 65 -12.06 -0.14 -3.35
CA GLY A 65 -13.20 0.06 -2.49
C GLY A 65 -13.24 1.37 -1.73
N GLY A 66 -12.33 2.34 -1.94
CA GLY A 66 -12.44 3.69 -1.33
C GLY A 66 -12.51 3.67 0.20
N ALA A 67 -13.01 4.75 0.81
CA ALA A 67 -13.31 4.80 2.24
C ALA A 67 -14.82 5.04 2.43
N TYR A 68 -15.60 3.97 2.52
CA TYR A 68 -17.07 4.04 2.55
C TYR A 68 -17.63 4.08 3.97
N PHE A 69 -16.94 3.51 4.95
CA PHE A 69 -17.48 3.28 6.29
C PHE A 69 -16.57 3.76 7.43
N SER A 70 -15.93 4.94 7.25
CA SER A 70 -15.00 5.49 8.26
C SER A 70 -13.80 4.58 8.50
N GLU A 71 -13.23 4.05 7.43
CA GLU A 71 -12.12 3.09 7.48
C GLU A 71 -10.78 3.80 7.73
N ALA A 72 -9.92 3.17 8.53
CA ALA A 72 -8.52 3.56 8.70
C ALA A 72 -7.61 2.63 7.89
N CYS A 73 -6.67 3.19 7.13
CA CYS A 73 -5.66 2.44 6.38
C CYS A 73 -4.26 2.91 6.78
N ARG A 74 -3.28 2.00 6.72
CA ARG A 74 -1.88 2.30 7.06
C ARG A 74 -0.92 1.84 5.97
N MET A 75 0.04 2.70 5.65
CA MET A 75 1.15 2.42 4.74
C MET A 75 2.46 2.73 5.44
N ASP A 76 3.38 1.77 5.45
CA ASP A 76 4.76 1.97 5.89
C ASP A 76 5.67 1.63 4.70
N VAL A 77 6.43 2.62 4.24
CA VAL A 77 7.32 2.50 3.07
C VAL A 77 8.73 2.89 3.46
N GLU A 78 9.68 2.02 3.16
CA GLU A 78 11.10 2.22 3.42
C GLU A 78 11.89 2.04 2.12
N VAL A 79 12.70 3.03 1.79
CA VAL A 79 13.66 2.97 0.71
C VAL A 79 15.04 3.02 1.33
N LEU A 80 15.71 1.87 1.38
CA LEU A 80 17.04 1.73 2.00
C LEU A 80 18.10 2.55 1.23
N PRO A 81 19.25 2.86 1.85
CA PRO A 81 20.28 3.69 1.23
C PRO A 81 20.66 3.27 -0.20
N GLY A 82 20.76 4.25 -1.09
CA GLY A 82 21.07 4.07 -2.52
C GLY A 82 20.04 3.31 -3.36
N ALA A 83 18.90 2.89 -2.78
CA ALA A 83 17.82 2.25 -3.53
C ALA A 83 16.91 3.28 -4.22
N SER A 84 16.17 2.83 -5.22
CA SER A 84 15.31 3.67 -6.05
C SER A 84 13.94 3.02 -6.24
N LEU A 85 12.88 3.68 -5.74
CA LEU A 85 11.50 3.21 -5.79
C LEU A 85 10.60 4.24 -6.50
N LEU A 86 9.85 3.78 -7.50
CA LEU A 86 8.66 4.49 -7.99
C LEU A 86 7.42 3.86 -7.35
N LEU A 87 6.78 4.55 -6.41
CA LEU A 87 5.51 4.11 -5.84
C LEU A 87 4.37 4.94 -6.42
N SER A 88 3.48 4.29 -7.17
CA SER A 88 2.30 4.94 -7.73
C SER A 88 1.03 4.31 -7.17
N SER A 89 -0.06 5.08 -7.11
CA SER A 89 -1.39 4.55 -6.83
C SER A 89 -2.30 4.82 -8.02
N GLN A 90 -3.15 3.86 -8.36
CA GLN A 90 -4.00 3.98 -9.55
C GLN A 90 -5.36 4.68 -9.28
N GLY A 91 -5.50 5.44 -8.20
CA GLY A 91 -6.77 6.12 -7.96
C GLY A 91 -6.76 7.20 -6.89
N ALA A 92 -7.61 8.20 -7.09
CA ALA A 92 -8.07 9.06 -6.01
C ALA A 92 -8.90 8.21 -5.04
N THR A 93 -8.49 8.15 -3.77
CA THR A 93 -9.31 7.55 -2.71
C THR A 93 -10.64 8.30 -2.65
N ARG A 94 -11.73 7.65 -3.06
CA ARG A 94 -13.07 8.21 -2.90
C ARG A 94 -13.48 8.10 -1.44
N ILE A 95 -13.64 9.26 -0.80
CA ILE A 95 -14.19 9.37 0.55
C ILE A 95 -15.68 9.66 0.42
N TYR A 96 -16.51 8.78 0.96
CA TYR A 96 -17.96 8.96 0.99
C TYR A 96 -18.41 9.57 2.33
N ARG A 97 -19.71 9.72 2.56
CA ARG A 97 -20.22 10.15 3.87
C ARG A 97 -19.75 9.14 4.94
N THR A 98 -19.09 9.64 5.98
CA THR A 98 -18.50 8.82 7.05
C THR A 98 -19.23 9.03 8.39
N PRO A 99 -20.48 8.54 8.55
CA PRO A 99 -21.33 8.88 9.69
C PRO A 99 -20.87 8.29 11.03
N ARG A 100 -19.85 7.40 11.02
CA ARG A 100 -19.36 6.67 12.20
C ARG A 100 -17.99 7.16 12.70
N GLY A 101 -17.45 8.23 12.11
CA GLY A 101 -16.10 8.74 12.39
C GLY A 101 -15.35 9.14 11.11
N PRO A 102 -14.11 9.63 11.18
CA PRO A 102 -13.34 9.99 9.99
C PRO A 102 -12.92 8.74 9.19
N ALA A 103 -12.74 8.90 7.89
CA ALA A 103 -11.85 8.03 7.13
C ALA A 103 -10.41 8.49 7.35
N VAL A 104 -9.49 7.56 7.59
CA VAL A 104 -8.10 7.89 7.93
C VAL A 104 -7.15 7.13 7.01
N GLN A 105 -6.15 7.83 6.47
CA GLN A 105 -5.01 7.21 5.80
C GLN A 105 -3.75 7.68 6.51
N GLU A 106 -3.06 6.74 7.15
CA GLU A 106 -1.73 6.94 7.72
C GLU A 106 -0.69 6.44 6.72
N ALA A 107 0.34 7.26 6.48
CA ALA A 107 1.44 6.89 5.59
C ALA A 107 2.76 7.38 6.18
N ALA A 108 3.69 6.46 6.40
CA ALA A 108 5.05 6.73 6.85
C ALA A 108 6.02 6.36 5.74
N PHE A 109 6.94 7.28 5.44
CA PHE A 109 7.98 7.10 4.44
C PHE A 109 9.35 7.32 5.08
N THR A 110 10.23 6.34 4.98
CA THR A 110 11.63 6.44 5.39
C THR A 110 12.50 6.33 4.15
N VAL A 111 13.29 7.37 3.88
CA VAL A 111 14.17 7.43 2.71
C VAL A 111 15.60 7.50 3.21
N GLY A 112 16.38 6.46 2.90
CA GLY A 112 17.78 6.35 3.26
C GLY A 112 18.67 7.32 2.47
N GLU A 113 19.91 7.44 2.91
CA GLU A 113 20.89 8.29 2.24
C GLU A 113 21.07 7.90 0.76
N GLY A 114 21.00 8.89 -0.13
CA GLY A 114 21.10 8.68 -1.58
C GLY A 114 19.96 7.87 -2.21
N ALA A 115 18.93 7.52 -1.44
CA ALA A 115 17.75 6.86 -1.95
C ALA A 115 16.76 7.86 -2.58
N ARG A 116 15.88 7.36 -3.47
CA ARG A 116 14.83 8.17 -4.12
C ARG A 116 13.58 7.37 -4.43
#